data_AF-A0A8T9QBT7-F1
#
_entry.id   AF-A0A8T9QBT7-F1
#
_cell.length_a   1.000
_cell.length_b   1.000
_cell.length_c   1.000
_cell.angle_alpha   90.00
_cell.angle_beta   90.00
_cell.angle_gamma   90.00
#
_symmetry.space_group_name_H-M   'P 1'
#
loop_
_entity.id
_entity.type
_entity.pdbx_description
1 polymer ?
#
loop_
_entity_poly.entity_id
_entity_poly.type
_entity_poly.pdbx_seq_one_letter_code
_entity_poly.pdbx_strand_id
1 'polypeptide(L)'
;MQWGAAAVAARRNPRPPARGESPDEVAARQQPFIELLRSRPEEETVLVCMHGRAMRVLLCQLLNYPLSAMDSFEHRNLCLYKIHYTGSLFSVNSFLDVAHLQDCPS
;
A
#
# COMPACT_ATOMS: atom_id res chain seq x y z
N MET A 1 -46.34 -13.18 -1.34
CA MET A 1 -45.50 -12.02 -1.00
C MET A 1 -44.05 -12.48 -0.96
N GLN A 2 -43.32 -12.22 -2.05
CA GLN A 2 -41.94 -12.67 -2.24
C GLN A 2 -41.01 -11.48 -1.99
N TRP A 3 -40.12 -11.58 -1.01
CA TRP A 3 -39.08 -10.58 -0.76
C TRP A 3 -37.91 -10.84 -1.70
N GLY A 4 -37.63 -9.85 -2.56
CA GLY A 4 -36.54 -9.90 -3.54
C GLY A 4 -35.17 -9.75 -2.87
N ALA A 5 -34.25 -10.65 -3.22
CA ALA A 5 -32.85 -10.53 -2.88
C ALA A 5 -32.25 -9.32 -3.61
N ALA A 6 -31.84 -8.30 -2.84
CA ALA A 6 -31.06 -7.19 -3.37
C ALA A 6 -29.65 -7.70 -3.71
N ALA A 7 -29.38 -7.87 -5.00
CA ALA A 7 -28.04 -8.14 -5.50
C ALA A 7 -27.16 -6.91 -5.21
N VAL A 8 -26.16 -7.09 -4.35
CA VAL A 8 -25.05 -6.13 -4.19
C VAL A 8 -24.26 -6.15 -5.50
N ALA A 9 -24.49 -5.15 -6.34
CA ALA A 9 -23.75 -4.98 -7.58
C ALA A 9 -22.29 -4.66 -7.24
N ALA A 10 -21.41 -5.65 -7.43
CA ALA A 10 -19.97 -5.46 -7.39
C ALA A 10 -19.59 -4.34 -8.36
N ARG A 11 -19.02 -3.24 -7.85
CA ARG A 11 -18.49 -2.17 -8.68
C ARG A 11 -17.45 -2.77 -9.62
N ARG A 12 -17.76 -2.74 -10.92
CA ARG A 12 -16.89 -3.29 -11.97
C ARG A 12 -15.64 -2.43 -12.03
N ASN A 13 -14.50 -2.97 -11.60
CA ASN A 13 -13.22 -2.30 -11.71
C ASN A 13 -12.89 -2.13 -13.22
N PRO A 14 -12.60 -0.91 -13.71
CA PRO A 14 -12.29 -0.70 -15.13
C PRO A 14 -11.12 -1.59 -15.57
N ARG A 15 -11.27 -2.25 -16.74
CA ARG A 15 -10.20 -3.08 -17.29
C ARG A 15 -8.97 -2.21 -17.57
N PRO A 16 -7.77 -2.64 -17.16
CA PRO A 16 -6.56 -1.89 -17.47
C PRO A 16 -6.33 -1.81 -19.00
N PRO A 17 -5.60 -0.80 -19.49
CA PRO A 17 -5.12 -0.78 -20.87
C PRO A 17 -4.38 -2.10 -21.17
N ALA A 18 -4.40 -2.57 -22.42
CA ALA A 18 -3.98 -3.92 -22.85
C ALA A 18 -2.54 -4.38 -22.47
N ARG A 19 -1.77 -3.57 -21.75
CA ARG A 19 -0.41 -3.87 -21.27
C ARG A 19 -0.08 -3.32 -19.87
N GLY A 20 -1.07 -2.80 -19.13
CA GLY A 20 -0.89 -2.24 -17.79
C GLY A 20 -1.38 -3.18 -16.69
N GLU A 21 -0.76 -3.12 -15.52
CA GLU A 21 -1.14 -3.89 -14.32
C GLU A 21 -2.13 -3.06 -13.48
N SER A 22 -3.29 -3.64 -13.14
CA SER A 22 -4.31 -3.03 -12.26
C SER A 22 -3.85 -2.97 -10.79
N PRO A 23 -4.44 -2.12 -9.92
CA PRO A 23 -4.12 -2.12 -8.49
C PRO A 23 -4.25 -3.49 -7.83
N ASP A 24 -5.29 -4.25 -8.18
CA ASP A 24 -5.55 -5.58 -7.63
C ASP A 24 -4.50 -6.60 -8.07
N GLU A 25 -4.03 -6.54 -9.32
CA GLU A 25 -2.93 -7.39 -9.80
C GLU A 25 -1.61 -7.05 -9.07
N VAL A 26 -1.32 -5.76 -8.87
CA VAL A 26 -0.16 -5.32 -8.07
C VAL A 26 -0.29 -5.81 -6.63
N ALA A 27 -1.48 -5.71 -6.03
CA ALA A 27 -1.73 -6.15 -4.66
C ALA A 27 -1.51 -7.66 -4.52
N ALA A 28 -2.11 -8.46 -5.41
CA ALA A 28 -1.93 -9.90 -5.46
C ALA A 28 -0.46 -10.30 -5.60
N ARG A 29 0.32 -9.57 -6.42
CA ARG A 29 1.76 -9.80 -6.59
C ARG A 29 2.58 -9.41 -5.35
N GLN A 30 2.12 -8.44 -4.56
CA GLN A 30 2.78 -8.01 -3.31
C GLN A 30 2.42 -8.90 -2.12
N GLN A 31 1.30 -9.62 -2.16
CA GLN A 31 0.83 -10.45 -1.04
C GLN A 31 1.87 -11.47 -0.54
N PRO A 32 2.60 -12.22 -1.39
CA PRO A 32 3.65 -13.13 -0.92
C PRO A 32 4.80 -12.41 -0.19
N PHE A 33 5.11 -11.17 -0.59
CA PHE A 33 6.12 -10.36 0.09
C PHE A 33 5.65 -9.92 1.49
N ILE A 34 4.37 -9.54 1.63
CA ILE A 34 3.78 -9.18 2.93
C ILE A 34 3.79 -10.39 3.88
N GLU A 35 3.47 -11.58 3.37
CA GLU A 35 3.54 -12.83 4.12
C GLU A 35 4.96 -13.15 4.57
N LEU A 36 5.93 -13.02 3.67
CA LEU A 36 7.35 -13.18 3.98
C LEU A 36 7.82 -12.19 5.06
N LEU A 37 7.39 -10.93 4.96
CA LEU A 37 7.73 -9.89 5.93
C LEU A 37 7.18 -10.24 7.33
N ARG A 38 5.98 -10.81 7.41
CA ARG A 38 5.36 -11.24 8.67
C ARG A 38 5.95 -12.56 9.21
N SER A 39 6.47 -13.43 8.35
CA SER A 39 7.03 -14.72 8.75
C SER A 39 8.46 -14.62 9.32
N ARG A 40 9.08 -13.44 9.27
CA ARG A 40 10.46 -13.20 9.72
C ARG A 40 10.51 -12.19 10.87
N PRO A 41 10.00 -12.55 12.07
CA PRO A 41 9.96 -11.65 13.21
C PRO A 41 11.35 -11.25 13.76
N GLU A 42 12.40 -11.95 13.37
CA GLU A 42 13.80 -11.65 13.71
C GLU A 42 14.36 -10.41 13.01
N GLU A 43 13.73 -9.97 11.91
CA GLU A 43 14.16 -8.81 11.15
C GLU A 43 13.71 -7.51 11.85
N GLU A 44 14.65 -6.79 12.47
CA GLU A 44 14.34 -5.58 13.23
C GLU A 44 14.07 -4.35 12.34
N THR A 45 14.72 -4.25 11.18
CA THR A 45 14.61 -3.10 10.27
C THR A 45 14.70 -3.53 8.82
N VAL A 46 13.64 -3.29 8.05
CA VAL A 46 13.54 -3.66 6.63
C VAL A 46 13.37 -2.40 5.79
N LEU A 47 14.27 -2.19 4.81
CA LEU A 47 14.15 -1.12 3.82
C LEU A 47 13.52 -1.64 2.53
N VAL A 48 12.42 -1.01 2.12
CA VAL A 48 11.72 -1.36 0.88
C VAL A 48 11.74 -0.17 -0.08
N CYS A 49 12.51 -0.29 -1.16
CA CYS A 49 12.59 0.74 -2.20
C CYS A 49 11.61 0.42 -3.34
N MET A 50 10.67 1.32 -3.62
CA MET A 50 9.62 1.10 -4.61
C MET A 50 9.25 2.37 -5.38
N HIS A 51 8.53 2.17 -6.48
CA HIS A 51 7.88 3.24 -7.22
C HIS A 51 6.54 3.63 -6.55
N GLY A 52 6.12 4.89 -6.73
CA GLY A 52 4.97 5.46 -6.02
C GLY A 52 3.67 4.66 -6.12
N ARG A 53 3.29 4.15 -7.30
CA ARG A 53 2.04 3.37 -7.44
C ARG A 53 2.08 2.06 -6.64
N ALA A 54 3.19 1.32 -6.74
CA ALA A 54 3.37 0.09 -5.98
C ALA A 54 3.45 0.36 -4.47
N MET A 55 4.09 1.47 -4.08
CA MET A 55 4.16 1.89 -2.68
C MET A 55 2.78 2.17 -2.09
N ARG A 56 1.92 2.91 -2.80
CA ARG A 56 0.55 3.20 -2.34
C ARG A 56 -0.29 1.94 -2.16
N VAL A 57 -0.19 0.99 -3.09
CA VAL A 57 -0.87 -0.31 -3.00
C VAL A 57 -0.34 -1.09 -1.78
N LEU A 58 0.97 -1.11 -1.56
CA LEU A 58 1.55 -1.78 -0.40
C LEU A 58 1.08 -1.14 0.91
N LEU A 59 1.10 0.19 1.02
CA LEU A 59 0.65 0.91 2.20
C LEU A 59 -0.83 0.65 2.52
N CYS A 60 -1.70 0.59 1.49
CA CYS A 60 -3.10 0.20 1.69
C CYS A 60 -3.21 -1.19 2.33
N GLN A 61 -2.46 -2.17 1.81
CA GLN A 61 -2.50 -3.55 2.33
C GLN A 61 -1.95 -3.66 3.75
N LEU A 62 -0.83 -3.00 4.04
CA LEU A 62 -0.18 -3.07 5.36
C LEU A 62 -1.02 -2.37 6.44
N LEU A 63 -1.62 -1.22 6.10
CA LEU A 63 -2.41 -0.40 7.01
C LEU A 63 -3.93 -0.71 6.96
N ASN A 64 -4.31 -1.75 6.22
CA ASN A 64 -5.66 -2.27 6.11
C ASN A 64 -6.70 -1.26 5.56
N TYR A 65 -6.29 -0.43 4.60
CA TYR A 65 -7.17 0.45 3.82
C TYR A 65 -7.64 -0.24 2.53
N PRO A 66 -8.86 0.08 2.03
CA PRO A 66 -9.29 -0.40 0.73
C PRO A 66 -8.38 0.18 -0.37
N LEU A 67 -8.08 -0.61 -1.42
CA LEU A 67 -7.25 -0.15 -2.55
C LEU A 67 -7.80 1.10 -3.24
N SER A 68 -9.12 1.34 -3.17
CA SER A 68 -9.75 2.57 -3.67
C SER A 68 -9.27 3.84 -2.96
N ALA A 69 -8.65 3.73 -1.79
CA ALA A 69 -8.08 4.84 -1.04
C ALA A 69 -6.59 5.08 -1.36
N MET A 70 -5.98 4.34 -2.30
CA MET A 70 -4.54 4.41 -2.59
C MET A 70 -4.02 5.81 -2.92
N ASP A 71 -4.86 6.64 -3.55
CA ASP A 71 -4.50 8.01 -3.94
C ASP A 71 -4.41 8.97 -2.74
N SER A 72 -4.90 8.56 -1.56
CA SER A 72 -4.77 9.31 -0.30
C SER A 72 -3.35 9.26 0.26
N PHE A 73 -2.53 8.30 -0.18
CA PHE A 73 -1.12 8.23 0.20
C PHE A 73 -0.29 9.11 -0.73
N GLU A 74 0.23 10.19 -0.20
CA GLU A 74 1.11 11.10 -0.94
C GLU A 74 2.45 10.42 -1.25
N HIS A 75 3.09 10.86 -2.33
CA HIS A 75 4.41 10.35 -2.68
C HIS A 75 5.23 11.46 -3.32
N ARG A 76 6.47 11.59 -2.88
CA ARG A 76 7.52 12.38 -3.52
C ARG A 76 8.72 11.49 -3.79
N ASN A 77 9.54 11.83 -4.78
CA ASN A 77 10.77 11.09 -5.02
C ASN A 77 11.64 11.12 -3.77
N LEU A 78 12.17 9.95 -3.40
CA LEU A 78 12.98 9.74 -2.19
C LEU A 78 12.25 10.05 -0.86
N CYS A 79 10.92 10.18 -0.84
CA CYS A 79 10.21 10.31 0.44
C CYS A 79 10.32 9.02 1.27
N LEU A 80 10.38 9.18 2.58
CA LEU A 80 10.45 8.07 3.51
C LEU A 80 9.13 7.90 4.28
N TYR A 81 8.56 6.71 4.19
CA TYR A 81 7.50 6.23 5.07
C TYR A 81 8.12 5.29 6.10
N LYS A 82 7.95 5.59 7.40
CA LYS A 82 8.33 4.68 8.48
C LYS A 82 7.07 4.06 9.04
N ILE A 83 6.99 2.74 8.99
CA ILE A 83 5.87 1.97 9.52
C ILE A 83 6.39 0.95 10.54
N HIS A 84 5.60 0.68 11.56
CA HIS A 84 5.94 -0.24 12.64
C HIS A 84 4.92 -1.37 12.72
N TYR A 85 5.41 -2.61 12.77
CA TYR A 85 4.59 -3.80 12.95
C TYR A 85 4.39 -4.08 14.43
N THR A 86 3.13 -4.16 14.86
CA THR A 86 2.74 -4.37 16.27
C THR A 86 2.56 -5.86 16.63
N GLY A 87 2.93 -6.77 15.73
CA GLY A 87 2.65 -8.21 15.84
C GLY A 87 1.30 -8.64 15.25
N SER A 88 0.39 -7.69 14.98
CA SER A 88 -0.88 -7.94 14.31
C SER A 88 -1.15 -6.96 13.16
N LEU A 89 -0.88 -5.68 13.40
CA LEU A 89 -1.15 -4.59 12.45
C LEU A 89 0.10 -3.74 12.23
N PHE A 90 0.17 -3.08 11.06
CA PHE A 90 1.14 -2.02 10.84
C PHE A 90 0.55 -0.67 11.25
N SER A 91 1.39 0.21 11.77
CA SER A 91 1.06 1.60 12.12
C SER A 91 2.07 2.53 11.47
N VAL A 92 1.68 3.78 11.19
CA VAL A 92 2.56 4.79 10.60
C VAL A 92 3.26 5.56 11.71
N ASN A 93 4.59 5.54 11.70
CA ASN A 93 5.41 6.31 12.64
C ASN A 93 5.92 7.62 12.00
N SER A 94 6.17 7.62 10.69
CA SER A 94 6.52 8.82 9.92
C SER A 94 5.92 8.74 8.52
N PHE A 95 5.39 9.87 8.06
CA PHE A 95 4.66 10.01 6.81
C PHE A 95 5.38 11.02 5.91
N LEU A 96 5.65 10.64 4.66
CA LEU A 96 6.20 11.52 3.62
C LEU A 96 7.44 12.33 4.08
N ASP A 97 8.34 11.71 4.83
CA ASP A 97 9.52 12.38 5.36
C ASP A 97 10.51 12.66 4.22
N VAL A 98 10.75 13.95 3.98
CA VAL A 98 11.68 14.50 3.00
C VAL A 98 12.70 15.43 3.64
N ALA A 99 12.86 15.37 4.97
CA ALA A 99 13.74 16.28 5.70
C ALA A 99 15.18 16.23 5.19
N HIS A 100 15.65 15.05 4.78
CA HIS A 100 16.98 14.82 4.21
C HIS A 100 17.18 15.45 2.81
N LEU A 101 16.11 15.88 2.14
CA LEU A 101 16.17 16.57 0.85
C LEU A 101 16.16 18.10 0.99
N GLN A 102 16.01 18.63 2.22
CA GLN A 102 16.15 20.06 2.42
C GLN A 102 17.64 20.39 2.36
N ASP A 103 18.03 21.12 1.31
CA ASP A 103 19.40 21.57 1.12
C ASP A 103 19.88 22.36 2.34
N CYS A 104 21.13 22.10 2.73
CA CYS A 104 21.89 22.90 3.68
C CYS A 104 21.71 24.39 3.32
N PRO A 105 21.36 25.28 4.27
CA PRO A 105 21.19 26.69 3.97
C PRO A 105 22.51 27.23 3.40
N SER A 106 22.46 27.74 2.16
CA SER A 106 23.52 28.51 1.51
C SER A 106 23.75 29.84 2.19
#